data_AF-U2R575-F1
#
_entry.id   AF-U2R575-F1
#
_cell.length_a   1.000
_cell.length_b   1.000
_cell.length_c   1.000
_cell.angle_alpha   90.00
_cell.angle_beta   90.00
_cell.angle_gamma   90.00
#
_symmetry.space_group_name_H-M   'P 1'
#
loop_
_entity.id
_entity.type
_entity.pdbx_description
1 polymer ?
#
loop_
_entity_poly.entity_id
_entity_poly.type
_entity_poly.pdbx_seq_one_letter_code
_entity_poly.pdbx_strand_id
1 'polypeptide(L)' 'MLTKAIEYGIINELVYSGNTNILLGGIETMRVQVILECTETKLRHYVTTKNKKTHPERLEMRKYNPVLKRHSLYREVK' A
#
# COMPACT_ATOMS: atom_id res chain seq x y z
N MET A 1 10.92 -18.57 -6.48
CA MET A 1 11.46 -17.39 -5.74
C MET A 1 11.49 -16.22 -6.71
N LEU A 2 10.37 -15.52 -6.87
CA LEU A 2 10.34 -14.29 -7.65
C LEU A 2 11.06 -13.21 -6.82
N THR A 3 12.04 -12.54 -7.43
CA THR A 3 12.85 -11.55 -6.74
C THR A 3 11.92 -10.44 -6.26
N LYS A 4 12.06 -10.00 -5.01
CA LYS A 4 11.24 -8.93 -4.40
C LYS A 4 11.11 -7.68 -5.31
N ALA A 5 12.10 -7.42 -6.17
CA ALA A 5 12.08 -6.37 -7.19
C ALA A 5 10.94 -6.51 -8.22
N ILE A 6 10.60 -7.74 -8.65
CA ILE A 6 9.52 -8.00 -9.61
C ILE A 6 8.16 -7.77 -8.94
N GLU A 7 7.98 -8.18 -7.68
CA GLU A 7 6.77 -7.86 -6.90
C GLU A 7 6.59 -6.34 -6.76
N TYR A 8 7.65 -5.59 -6.41
CA TYR A 8 7.57 -4.13 -6.29
C TYR A 8 7.32 -3.41 -7.62
N GLY A 9 7.80 -3.95 -8.75
CA GLY A 9 7.53 -3.42 -10.09
C GLY A 9 6.08 -3.62 -10.53
N ILE A 10 5.54 -4.82 -10.33
CA ILE A 10 4.15 -5.17 -10.68
C ILE A 10 3.16 -4.37 -9.84
N ILE A 11 3.44 -4.13 -8.56
CA ILE A 11 2.59 -3.29 -7.69
C ILE A 11 2.55 -1.84 -8.19
N ASN A 12 3.67 -1.26 -8.62
CA ASN A 12 3.68 0.11 -9.15
C ASN A 12 2.89 0.24 -10.46
N GLU A 13 2.96 -0.73 -11.37
CA GLU A 13 2.22 -0.66 -12.64
C GLU A 13 0.71 -0.88 -12.46
N LEU A 14 0.31 -1.80 -11.57
CA LEU A 14 -1.11 -2.11 -11.32
C LEU A 14 -1.81 -1.06 -10.46
N VAL A 15 -1.12 -0.44 -9.49
CA VAL A 15 -1.67 0.62 -8.63
C VAL A 15 -1.93 1.91 -9.39
N TYR A 16 -1.11 2.24 -10.41
CA TYR A 16 -1.28 3.44 -11.23
C TYR A 16 -2.19 3.25 -12.46
N SER A 17 -2.65 2.02 -12.74
CA SER A 17 -3.56 1.74 -13.88
C SER A 17 -5.04 2.03 -13.61
N GLY A 18 -5.42 2.46 -12.40
CA GLY A 18 -6.81 2.82 -12.08
C GLY A 18 -7.81 1.66 -12.07
N ASN A 19 -7.38 0.41 -12.29
CA ASN A 19 -8.25 -0.76 -12.32
C ASN A 19 -8.10 -1.60 -11.05
N THR A 20 -8.76 -1.17 -9.97
CA THR A 20 -8.88 -1.93 -8.71
C THR A 20 -9.78 -3.18 -8.82
N ASN A 21 -10.47 -3.38 -9.95
CA ASN A 21 -11.48 -4.43 -10.13
C ASN A 21 -10.94 -5.81 -10.57
N ILE A 22 -9.65 -5.97 -10.83
CA ILE A 22 -9.12 -7.22 -11.42
C ILE A 22 -8.48 -8.15 -10.36
N LEU A 23 -8.19 -7.66 -9.14
CA LEU A 23 -7.51 -8.47 -8.10
C LEU A 23 -8.44 -9.21 -7.14
N LEU A 24 -9.77 -9.01 -7.23
CA LEU A 24 -10.77 -9.63 -6.34
C LEU A 24 -11.97 -10.22 -7.09
N GLY A 25 -11.79 -10.61 -8.36
CA GLY A 25 -12.84 -11.32 -9.11
C GLY A 25 -14.18 -10.57 -9.19
N GLY A 26 -14.16 -9.25 -9.36
CA GLY A 26 -15.39 -8.47 -9.56
C GLY A 26 -16.24 -8.19 -8.31
N ILE A 27 -15.68 -8.33 -7.10
CA ILE A 27 -16.39 -7.90 -5.88
C ILE A 27 -16.14 -6.41 -5.66
N GLU A 28 -17.14 -5.56 -5.90
CA GLU A 28 -17.16 -4.17 -5.45
C GLU A 28 -17.18 -4.11 -3.92
N THR A 29 -16.00 -4.22 -3.30
CA THR A 29 -15.90 -4.10 -1.86
C THR A 29 -15.94 -2.62 -1.45
N MET A 30 -16.66 -2.30 -0.37
CA MET A 30 -16.64 -0.97 0.27
C MET A 30 -15.25 -0.54 0.82
N ARG A 31 -14.19 -1.29 0.51
CA ARG A 31 -12.84 -1.03 1.00
C ARG A 31 -12.13 -0.09 0.03
N VAL A 32 -11.59 0.99 0.56
CA VAL A 32 -10.87 2.01 -0.20
C VAL A 32 -9.38 1.70 -0.16
N GLN A 33 -8.73 1.76 -1.31
CA GLN A 33 -7.28 1.64 -1.41
C GLN A 33 -6.60 2.89 -0.83
N VAL A 34 -5.55 2.68 -0.05
CA VAL A 34 -4.78 3.73 0.61
C VAL A 34 -3.29 3.46 0.42
N ILE A 35 -2.53 4.54 0.25
CA ILE A 35 -1.07 4.47 0.10
C ILE A 35 -0.43 4.76 1.45
N LEU A 36 0.62 4.02 1.78
CA LEU A 36 1.40 4.22 2.99
C LEU A 36 2.76 4.86 2.65
N GLU A 37 3.04 5.98 3.30
CA GLU A 37 4.30 6.73 3.20
C GLU A 37 5.15 6.53 4.45
N CYS A 38 6.45 6.27 4.27
CA CYS A 38 7.39 6.26 5.37
C CYS A 38 7.60 7.66 5.95
N THR A 39 7.51 7.81 7.27
CA THR A 39 7.71 9.11 7.94
C THR A 39 9.12 9.67 7.76
N GLU A 40 10.13 8.79 7.68
CA GLU A 40 11.55 9.17 7.64
C GLU A 40 12.07 9.40 6.21
N THR A 41 11.72 8.53 5.28
CA THR A 41 12.31 8.51 3.91
C THR A 41 11.34 8.97 2.84
N LYS A 42 10.07 9.21 3.17
CA LYS A 42 9.01 9.55 2.20
C LYS A 42 8.77 8.48 1.12
N LEU A 43 9.25 7.26 1.33
CA LEU A 43 9.04 6.13 0.43
C LEU A 43 7.55 5.70 0.44
N ARG A 44 6.95 5.53 -0.74
CA ARG A 44 5.54 5.21 -0.96
C ARG A 44 5.38 3.96 -1.83
N HIS A 45 5.77 2.81 -1.32
CA HIS A 45 5.74 1.53 -2.05
C HIS A 45 4.75 0.52 -1.46
N TYR A 46 4.02 0.91 -0.43
CA TYR A 46 3.02 0.06 0.21
C TYR A 46 1.63 0.58 -0.08
N VAL A 47 0.78 -0.32 -0.54
CA VAL A 47 -0.62 -0.06 -0.82
C VAL A 47 -1.45 -1.07 -0.06
N THR A 48 -2.45 -0.57 0.67
CA THR A 48 -3.36 -1.41 1.45
C THR A 48 -4.78 -0.99 1.17
N THR A 49 -5.75 -1.76 1.64
CA THR A 49 -7.16 -1.38 1.58
C THR A 49 -7.68 -1.20 2.99
N LYS A 50 -8.40 -0.11 3.26
CA LYS A 50 -9.10 0.09 4.53
C LYS A 50 -10.59 0.31 4.31
N ASN A 51 -11.39 -0.08 5.29
CA ASN A 51 -12.81 0.28 5.29
C ASN A 51 -12.99 1.60 6.04
N LYS A 52 -13.27 2.69 5.31
CA LYS A 52 -13.44 4.03 5.88
C LYS A 52 -14.63 4.14 6.84
N LYS A 53 -15.59 3.20 6.79
CA LYS A 53 -16.75 3.19 7.69
C LYS A 53 -16.38 2.70 9.09
N THR A 54 -15.51 1.70 9.20
CA THR A 54 -15.13 1.11 10.48
C THR A 54 -13.86 1.73 11.07
N HIS A 55 -12.93 2.16 10.20
CA HIS A 55 -11.66 2.77 10.58
C HIS A 55 -11.49 4.10 9.82
N PRO A 56 -12.19 5.17 10.26
CA PRO A 56 -12.10 6.49 9.63
C PRO A 56 -10.74 7.17 9.86
N GLU A 57 -10.03 6.80 10.92
CA GLU A 57 -8.73 7.34 11.31
C GLU A 57 -7.63 7.03 10.28
N ARG A 58 -6.54 7.81 10.33
CA ARG A 58 -5.37 7.58 9.50
C ARG A 58 -4.65 6.32 9.96
N LEU A 59 -4.37 5.41 9.04
CA LEU A 59 -3.67 4.18 9.35
C LEU A 59 -2.18 4.46 9.61
N GLU A 60 -1.67 3.97 10.73
CA GLU A 60 -0.24 3.96 11.04
C GLU A 60 0.22 2.51 11.24
N MET A 61 1.28 2.10 10.56
CA MET A 61 1.79 0.73 10.64
C MET A 61 3.31 0.68 10.51
N ARG A 62 3.95 -0.22 11.25
CA ARG A 62 5.38 -0.47 11.11
C ARG A 62 5.64 -1.44 9.96
N LYS A 63 6.34 -0.97 8.93
CA LYS A 63 6.72 -1.79 7.78
C LYS A 63 8.22 -1.70 7.52
N TYR A 64 8.74 -2.71 6.84
CA TYR A 64 10.14 -2.75 6.47
C TYR A 64 10.46 -1.63 5.47
N ASN A 65 11.53 -0.91 5.70
CA ASN A 65 12.05 0.06 4.75
C ASN A 65 13.35 -0.48 4.14
N PRO A 66 13.41 -0.72 2.82
CA PRO A 66 14.62 -1.20 2.17
C PRO A 66 15.77 -0.19 2.18
N VAL A 67 15.48 1.11 2.20
CA VAL A 67 16.48 2.19 2.24
C VAL A 67 17.18 2.23 3.59
N LEU A 68 16.40 2.18 4.68
CA LEU A 68 16.93 2.19 6.04
C LEU A 68 17.33 0.80 6.55
N LYS A 69 17.00 -0.26 5.80
CA LYS A 69 17.16 -1.67 6.15
C LYS A 69 16.56 -2.05 7.51
N ARG A 70 15.51 -1.34 7.97
CA ARG A 70 14.85 -1.55 9.27
C ARG A 70 13.33 -1.31 9.16
N HIS A 71 12.59 -1.71 10.19
CA HIS A 71 11.16 -1.42 10.29
C HIS A 71 10.93 0.00 10.81
N SER A 72 10.43 0.86 9.94
CA SER A 72 10.05 2.25 10.25
C SER A 72 8.54 2.42 10.28
N LEU A 73 8.10 3.58 10.77
CA LEU A 73 6.69 3.94 10.79
C LEU A 73 6.25 4.41 9.40
N TYR A 74 5.11 3.89 8.95
CA TYR A 74 4.43 4.34 7.74
C TYR A 74 3.07 4.90 8.12
N ARG A 75 2.71 6.00 7.48
CA ARG A 75 1.43 6.70 7.65
C ARG A 75 0.66 6.69 6.36
N GLU A 76 -0.66 6.56 6.48
CA GLU A 76 -1.57 6.77 5.37
C GLU A 76 -1.43 8.18 4.78
N VAL A 77 -1.26 8.21 3.46
CA VAL A 77 -1.30 9.42 2.65
C VAL A 77 -2.49 9.32 1.70
N LYS A 78 -3.17 10.46 1.54
CA LYS A 78 -4.36 10.61 0.68
C LYS A 78 -3.97 10.65 -0.79
#